data_AF-A0A940Q7M7-F1
#
_entry.id   AF-A0A940Q7M7-F1
#
_cell.length_a   1.000
_cell.length_b   1.000
_cell.length_c   1.000
_cell.angle_alpha   90.00
_cell.angle_beta   90.00
_cell.angle_gamma   90.00
#
_symmetry.space_group_name_H-M   'P 1'
#
loop_
_entity.id
_entity.type
_entity.pdbx_description
1 polymer ?
#
loop_
_entity_poly.entity_id
_entity_poly.type
_entity_poly.pdbx_seq_one_letter_code
_entity_poly.pdbx_strand_id
1 'polypeptide(L)'
;SILTLLDIYSDIMSDAGRLITNCENCGQLMITKRSNASLTCGRTTCKKERLYKANDDYKKRAMADPIKEAYLNFDNKCRSYRKKLYGYPDLLEKYNKAFDERREKIRAFKGGLTANSSTKDIDRYNQMCFDACQDLQDLSKRLKSKMNENSTLT
;
A
#
# COMPACT_ATOMS: atom_id res chain seq x y z
N SER A 1 37.50 -29.17 17.38
CA SER A 1 36.10 -29.66 17.28
C SER A 1 35.37 -28.85 16.21
N ILE A 2 34.34 -29.40 15.58
CA ILE A 2 33.53 -28.65 14.58
C ILE A 2 32.85 -27.42 15.20
N LEU A 3 32.50 -27.50 16.49
CA LEU A 3 31.89 -26.39 17.24
C LEU A 3 32.86 -25.20 17.34
N THR A 4 34.11 -25.46 17.71
CA THR A 4 35.18 -24.43 17.79
C THR A 4 35.37 -23.71 16.45
N LEU A 5 35.26 -24.43 15.34
CA LEU A 5 35.41 -23.85 14.00
C LEU A 5 34.21 -22.95 13.64
N LEU A 6 33.00 -23.32 14.06
CA LEU A 6 31.80 -22.49 13.87
C LEU A 6 31.85 -21.22 14.73
N ASP A 7 32.35 -21.31 15.97
CA ASP A 7 32.51 -20.17 16.87
C ASP A 7 33.50 -19.15 16.29
N ILE A 8 34.68 -19.61 15.87
CA ILE A 8 35.70 -18.77 15.20
C ILE A 8 35.12 -18.10 13.95
N TYR A 9 34.35 -18.83 13.14
CA TYR A 9 33.73 -18.27 11.95
C TYR A 9 32.68 -17.20 12.27
N SER A 10 31.91 -17.40 13.34
CA SER A 10 30.94 -16.42 13.84
C SER A 10 31.63 -15.13 14.29
N ASP A 11 32.75 -15.26 15.02
CA ASP A 11 33.53 -14.11 15.50
C ASP A 11 34.11 -13.31 14.34
N ILE A 12 34.77 -13.97 13.37
CA ILE A 12 35.30 -13.32 12.16
C ILE A 12 34.20 -12.56 11.41
N MET A 13 33.01 -13.16 11.28
CA MET A 13 31.88 -12.51 10.62
C MET A 13 31.36 -11.32 11.42
N SER A 14 31.30 -11.42 12.74
CA SER A 14 30.91 -10.32 13.62
C SER A 14 31.87 -9.14 13.51
N ASP A 15 33.18 -9.40 13.54
CA ASP A 15 34.24 -8.38 13.40
C ASP A 15 34.21 -7.71 12.03
N ALA A 16 33.89 -8.47 10.97
CA ALA A 16 33.67 -7.93 9.63
C ALA A 16 32.34 -7.15 9.47
N GLY A 17 31.61 -6.90 10.55
CA GLY A 17 30.33 -6.20 10.54
C GLY A 17 29.22 -6.98 9.82
N ARG A 18 29.34 -8.31 9.77
CA ARG A 18 28.35 -9.21 9.19
C ARG A 18 27.50 -9.87 10.29
N LEU A 19 26.33 -10.33 9.89
CA LEU A 19 25.39 -11.07 10.72
C LEU A 19 25.01 -12.35 9.97
N ILE A 20 25.16 -13.48 10.65
CA ILE A 20 24.65 -14.76 10.19
C ILE A 20 23.22 -14.91 10.74
N THR A 21 22.24 -15.07 9.86
CA THR A 21 20.83 -15.18 10.24
C THR A 21 20.08 -16.05 9.24
N ASN A 22 18.87 -16.49 9.57
CA ASN A 22 18.04 -17.29 8.68
C ASN A 22 17.05 -16.40 7.93
N CYS A 23 16.76 -16.73 6.67
CA CYS A 23 15.69 -16.12 5.91
C CYS A 23 14.36 -16.36 6.63
N GLU A 24 13.63 -15.31 7.00
CA GLU A 24 12.32 -15.43 7.67
C GLU A 24 11.28 -16.21 6.84
N ASN A 25 11.51 -16.36 5.54
CA ASN A 25 10.57 -17.00 4.63
C ASN A 25 10.89 -18.47 4.33
N CYS A 26 12.15 -18.80 4.05
CA CYS A 26 12.54 -20.15 3.64
C CYS A 26 13.53 -20.84 4.59
N GLY A 27 13.91 -20.19 5.69
CA GLY A 27 14.86 -20.72 6.68
C GLY A 27 16.31 -20.81 6.20
N GLN A 28 16.61 -20.51 4.93
CA GLN A 28 17.98 -20.57 4.41
C GLN A 28 18.90 -19.62 5.17
N LEU A 29 20.07 -20.10 5.55
CA LEU A 29 21.11 -19.30 6.21
C LEU A 29 21.62 -18.19 5.28
N MET A 30 21.82 -17.01 5.84
CA MET A 30 22.16 -15.77 5.16
C MET A 30 23.28 -15.08 5.91
N ILE A 31 24.20 -14.48 5.15
CA ILE A 31 25.21 -13.56 5.69
C ILE A 31 24.82 -12.17 5.19
N THR A 32 24.49 -11.27 6.11
CA THR A 32 24.07 -9.90 5.78
C THR A 32 24.95 -8.87 6.46
N LYS A 33 24.93 -7.61 6.01
CA LYS A 33 25.62 -6.52 6.70
C LYS A 33 24.81 -6.16 7.94
N ARG A 34 25.46 -6.02 9.09
CA ARG A 34 24.78 -5.64 10.34
C ARG A 34 24.04 -4.31 10.22
N SER A 35 24.60 -3.34 9.48
CA SER A 35 24.00 -2.02 9.26
C SER A 35 22.77 -2.01 8.36
N ASN A 36 22.53 -3.06 7.58
CA ASN A 36 21.38 -3.19 6.69
C ASN A 36 20.98 -4.66 6.57
N ALA A 37 20.61 -5.24 7.71
CA ALA A 37 20.32 -6.65 7.81
C ALA A 37 19.06 -6.98 7.01
N SER A 38 19.23 -7.75 5.94
CA SER A 38 18.10 -8.26 5.16
C SER A 38 17.43 -9.39 5.94
N LEU A 39 16.11 -9.30 6.04
CA LEU A 39 15.28 -10.28 6.73
C LEU A 39 14.84 -11.43 5.80
N THR A 40 15.13 -11.32 4.50
CA THR A 40 14.93 -12.39 3.51
C THR A 40 16.16 -12.62 2.65
N CYS A 41 16.27 -13.81 2.07
CA CYS A 41 17.38 -14.14 1.19
C CYS A 41 17.27 -13.46 -0.18
N GLY A 42 18.27 -13.70 -1.05
CA GLY A 42 18.32 -13.13 -2.38
C GLY A 42 17.21 -13.59 -3.33
N ARG A 43 16.52 -14.70 -3.02
CA ARG A 43 15.47 -15.28 -3.87
C ARG A 43 14.30 -14.32 -4.04
N THR A 44 13.84 -14.16 -5.27
CA THR A 44 12.75 -13.25 -5.63
C THR A 44 11.43 -13.67 -4.99
N THR A 45 11.18 -14.97 -4.82
CA THR A 45 9.99 -15.51 -4.13
C THR A 45 9.92 -15.07 -2.67
N CYS A 46 11.01 -15.24 -1.91
CA CYS A 46 11.07 -14.84 -0.49
C CYS A 46 10.87 -13.34 -0.30
N LYS A 47 11.44 -12.51 -1.19
CA LYS A 47 11.22 -11.05 -1.16
C LYS A 47 9.76 -10.69 -1.44
N LYS A 48 9.13 -11.34 -2.43
CA LYS A 48 7.72 -11.12 -2.77
C LYS A 48 6.78 -11.52 -1.63
N GLU A 49 6.98 -12.70 -1.05
CA GLU A 49 6.17 -13.20 0.07
C GLU A 49 6.27 -12.29 1.29
N ARG A 50 7.47 -11.80 1.62
CA ARG A 50 7.65 -10.77 2.66
C ARG A 50 6.83 -9.52 2.38
N LEU A 51 6.91 -9.00 1.15
CA LEU A 51 6.14 -7.81 0.77
C LEU A 51 4.63 -8.05 0.89
N TYR A 52 4.15 -9.23 0.49
CA TYR A 52 2.74 -9.59 0.66
C TYR A 52 2.34 -9.65 2.13
N LYS A 53 3.14 -10.28 2.98
CA LYS A 53 2.89 -10.34 4.43
C LYS A 53 2.88 -8.94 5.06
N ALA A 54 3.88 -8.11 4.76
CA ALA A 54 3.94 -6.74 5.26
C ALA A 54 2.72 -5.90 4.81
N ASN A 55 2.26 -6.09 3.58
CA ASN A 55 1.05 -5.44 3.07
C ASN A 55 -0.23 -5.96 3.75
N ASP A 56 -0.31 -7.26 4.03
CA ASP A 56 -1.43 -7.85 4.77
C ASP A 56 -1.48 -7.34 6.22
N ASP A 57 -0.35 -7.32 6.92
CA ASP A 57 -0.23 -6.78 8.27
C ASP A 57 -0.55 -5.28 8.33
N TYR A 58 -0.15 -4.52 7.30
CA TYR A 58 -0.55 -3.13 7.15
C TYR A 58 -2.08 -3.00 7.01
N LYS A 59 -2.70 -3.81 6.14
CA LYS A 59 -4.16 -3.80 5.96
C LYS A 59 -4.89 -4.13 7.25
N LYS A 60 -4.49 -5.19 7.95
CA LYS A 60 -5.08 -5.58 9.25
C LYS A 60 -5.02 -4.44 10.26
N ARG A 61 -3.87 -3.79 10.41
CA ARG A 61 -3.71 -2.62 11.29
C ARG A 61 -4.53 -1.41 10.84
N ALA A 62 -4.65 -1.19 9.53
CA ALA A 62 -5.47 -0.12 9.00
C ALA A 62 -6.96 -0.37 9.21
N MET A 63 -7.42 -1.62 9.13
CA MET A 63 -8.82 -2.01 9.41
C MET A 63 -9.19 -1.90 10.90
N ALA A 64 -8.21 -1.93 11.80
CA ALA A 64 -8.45 -1.79 13.24
C ALA A 64 -8.66 -0.32 13.68
N ASP A 65 -8.40 0.65 12.80
CA ASP A 65 -8.52 2.08 13.07
C ASP A 65 -9.53 2.67 12.08
N PRO A 66 -10.68 3.19 12.52
CA PRO A 66 -11.77 3.60 11.63
C PRO A 66 -11.35 4.72 10.65
N ILE A 67 -10.43 5.60 11.06
CA ILE A 67 -9.91 6.68 10.22
C ILE A 67 -9.01 6.11 9.13
N LYS A 68 -8.14 5.15 9.49
CA LYS A 68 -7.28 4.47 8.51
C LYS A 68 -8.09 3.57 7.58
N GLU A 69 -9.10 2.88 8.10
CA GLU A 69 -9.99 2.00 7.35
C GLU A 69 -10.73 2.77 6.26
N ALA A 70 -11.41 3.86 6.63
CA ALA A 70 -12.18 4.65 5.66
C ALA A 70 -11.30 5.23 4.56
N TYR A 71 -10.10 5.71 4.89
CA TYR A 71 -9.13 6.17 3.90
C TYR A 71 -8.68 5.04 2.95
N LEU A 72 -8.35 3.88 3.52
CA LEU A 72 -7.87 2.73 2.77
C LEU A 72 -8.95 2.22 1.81
N ASN A 73 -10.20 2.17 2.27
CA ASN A 73 -11.35 1.82 1.46
C ASN A 73 -11.58 2.82 0.32
N PHE A 74 -11.47 4.13 0.61
CA PHE A 74 -11.54 5.18 -0.40
C PHE A 74 -10.49 4.99 -1.50
N ASP A 75 -9.22 4.89 -1.12
CA ASP A 75 -8.10 4.80 -2.06
C ASP A 75 -8.20 3.52 -2.92
N ASN A 76 -8.54 2.38 -2.30
CA ASN A 76 -8.69 1.11 -3.02
C ASN A 76 -9.86 1.12 -4.01
N LYS A 77 -11.03 1.65 -3.61
CA LYS A 77 -12.19 1.76 -4.50
C LYS A 77 -11.88 2.67 -5.70
N CYS A 78 -11.29 3.84 -5.46
CA CYS A 78 -10.94 4.77 -6.53
C CYS A 78 -9.91 4.20 -7.51
N ARG A 79 -8.90 3.45 -7.03
CA ARG A 79 -7.97 2.71 -7.90
C ARG A 79 -8.70 1.73 -8.83
N SER A 80 -9.75 1.06 -8.34
CA SER A 80 -10.53 0.13 -9.16
C SER A 80 -11.26 0.83 -10.31
N TYR A 81 -11.74 2.06 -10.09
CA TYR A 81 -12.40 2.87 -11.12
C TYR A 81 -11.38 3.42 -12.12
N ARG A 82 -10.24 3.92 -11.62
CA ARG A 82 -9.10 4.37 -12.43
C ARG A 82 -8.62 3.32 -13.42
N LYS A 83 -8.50 2.05 -12.98
CA LYS A 83 -8.08 0.92 -13.84
C LYS A 83 -8.96 0.75 -15.08
N LYS A 84 -10.26 1.08 -15.00
CA LYS A 84 -11.20 0.99 -16.13
C LYS A 84 -10.90 2.00 -17.24
N LEU A 85 -10.06 3.00 -16.97
CA LEU A 85 -9.70 4.08 -17.88
C LEU A 85 -8.28 3.95 -18.44
N TYR A 86 -7.52 2.90 -18.10
CA TYR A 86 -6.13 2.76 -18.53
C TYR A 86 -5.93 2.70 -20.05
N GLY A 87 -6.95 2.26 -20.81
CA GLY A 87 -6.93 2.29 -22.27
C GLY A 87 -7.19 3.67 -22.89
N TYR A 88 -7.50 4.69 -22.09
CA TYR A 88 -7.97 5.99 -22.55
C TYR A 88 -7.21 7.13 -21.83
N PRO A 89 -6.03 7.53 -22.33
CA PRO A 89 -5.16 8.50 -21.66
C PRO A 89 -5.85 9.81 -21.27
N ASP A 90 -6.63 10.40 -22.18
CA ASP A 90 -7.32 11.68 -21.95
C ASP A 90 -8.40 11.59 -20.87
N LEU A 91 -9.12 10.45 -20.81
CA LEU A 91 -10.12 10.20 -19.77
C LEU A 91 -9.46 9.92 -18.43
N LEU A 92 -8.33 9.21 -18.47
CA LEU A 92 -7.53 8.92 -17.29
C LEU A 92 -6.98 10.19 -16.67
N GLU A 93 -6.52 11.15 -17.47
CA GLU A 93 -6.06 12.46 -16.99
C GLU A 93 -7.19 13.23 -16.29
N LYS A 94 -8.36 13.33 -16.91
CA LYS A 94 -9.55 13.98 -16.32
C LYS A 94 -9.95 13.33 -14.99
N TYR A 95 -9.91 11.99 -14.94
CA TYR A 95 -10.18 11.25 -13.72
C TYR A 95 -9.12 11.52 -12.63
N ASN A 96 -7.84 11.50 -12.99
CA ASN A 96 -6.75 11.70 -12.04
C ASN A 96 -6.81 13.09 -11.40
N LYS A 97 -7.08 14.13 -12.19
CA LYS A 97 -7.25 15.50 -11.67
C LYS A 97 -8.37 15.56 -10.62
N ALA A 98 -9.54 15.00 -10.96
CA ALA A 98 -10.66 14.95 -10.01
C ALA A 98 -10.33 14.10 -8.77
N PHE A 99 -9.62 12.99 -8.93
CA PHE A 99 -9.19 12.14 -7.82
C PHE A 99 -8.25 12.88 -6.87
N ASP A 100 -7.25 13.58 -7.40
CA ASP A 100 -6.26 14.31 -6.60
C ASP A 100 -6.92 15.45 -5.81
N GLU A 101 -7.81 16.23 -6.43
CA GLU A 101 -8.58 17.29 -5.75
C GLU A 101 -9.41 16.74 -4.57
N ARG A 102 -10.06 15.58 -4.74
CA ARG A 102 -10.84 14.94 -3.65
C ARG A 102 -9.94 14.37 -2.57
N ARG A 103 -8.82 13.76 -2.98
CA ARG A 103 -7.84 13.16 -2.07
C ARG A 103 -7.18 14.21 -1.19
N GLU A 104 -6.90 15.40 -1.70
CA GLU A 104 -6.38 16.52 -0.91
C GLU A 104 -7.36 16.95 0.18
N LYS A 105 -8.65 17.12 -0.16
CA LYS A 105 -9.70 17.46 0.82
C LYS A 105 -9.83 16.41 1.91
N ILE A 106 -9.85 15.13 1.54
CA ILE A 106 -9.91 14.01 2.50
C ILE A 106 -8.66 14.00 3.40
N ARG A 107 -7.47 14.23 2.83
CA ARG A 107 -6.22 14.27 3.60
C ARG A 107 -6.17 15.43 4.59
N ALA A 108 -6.63 16.61 4.17
CA ALA A 108 -6.71 17.78 5.03
C ALA A 108 -7.63 17.51 6.23
N PHE A 109 -8.81 16.95 5.99
CA PHE A 109 -9.73 16.58 7.08
C PHE A 109 -9.13 15.51 8.00
N LYS A 110 -8.56 14.45 7.41
CA LYS A 110 -7.89 13.37 8.14
C LYS A 110 -6.77 13.88 9.05
N GLY A 111 -6.01 14.88 8.60
CA GLY A 111 -4.91 15.46 9.38
C GLY A 111 -5.35 16.11 10.69
N GLY A 112 -6.62 16.52 10.79
CA GLY A 112 -7.23 17.03 12.02
C GLY A 112 -7.82 15.95 12.94
N LEU A 113 -7.78 14.68 12.54
CA LEU A 113 -8.35 13.58 13.31
C LEU A 113 -7.28 12.77 14.03
N THR A 114 -7.63 12.30 15.23
CA THR A 114 -6.84 11.37 16.03
C THR A 114 -7.73 10.23 16.53
N ALA A 115 -7.15 9.20 17.13
CA ALA A 115 -7.90 8.10 17.73
C ALA A 115 -8.86 8.56 18.85
N ASN A 116 -8.63 9.75 19.42
CA ASN A 116 -9.45 10.35 20.48
C ASN A 116 -10.48 11.36 19.95
N SER A 117 -10.57 11.54 18.63
CA SER A 117 -11.58 12.41 18.02
C SER A 117 -12.99 11.91 18.32
N SER A 118 -13.96 12.82 18.30
CA SER A 118 -15.35 12.46 18.59
C SER A 118 -15.90 11.50 17.52
N THR A 119 -16.82 10.62 17.91
CA THR A 119 -17.51 9.72 16.97
C THR A 119 -18.15 10.49 15.82
N LYS A 120 -18.74 11.67 16.10
CA LYS A 120 -19.34 12.53 15.07
C LYS A 120 -18.34 12.99 14.02
N ASP A 121 -17.12 13.33 14.42
CA ASP A 121 -16.07 13.76 13.48
C ASP A 121 -15.57 12.59 12.63
N ILE A 122 -15.45 11.41 13.23
CA ILE A 122 -15.07 10.18 12.53
C ILE A 122 -16.17 9.78 11.53
N ASP A 123 -17.45 9.84 11.92
CA ASP A 123 -18.58 9.53 11.04
C ASP A 123 -18.66 10.51 9.87
N ARG A 124 -18.47 11.81 10.14
CA ARG A 124 -18.40 12.84 9.10
C ARG A 124 -17.28 12.54 8.11
N TYR A 125 -16.11 12.15 8.59
CA TYR A 125 -14.99 11.77 7.74
C TYR A 125 -15.26 10.51 6.90
N ASN A 126 -15.89 9.51 7.50
CA ASN A 126 -16.30 8.29 6.81
C ASN A 126 -17.28 8.62 5.68
N GLN A 127 -18.26 9.50 5.95
CA GLN A 127 -19.20 9.96 4.93
C GLN A 127 -18.48 10.71 3.80
N MET A 128 -17.54 11.60 4.11
CA MET A 128 -16.75 12.29 3.08
C MET A 128 -15.98 11.31 2.18
N CYS A 129 -15.39 10.26 2.76
CA CYS A 129 -14.72 9.21 1.99
C CYS A 129 -15.69 8.43 1.10
N PHE A 130 -16.90 8.15 1.59
CA PHE A 130 -17.94 7.46 0.85
C PHE A 130 -18.47 8.30 -0.31
N ASP A 131 -18.82 9.57 -0.07
CA ASP A 131 -19.34 10.47 -1.08
C ASP A 131 -18.31 10.69 -2.20
N ALA A 132 -17.04 10.88 -1.84
CA ALA A 132 -15.98 11.03 -2.82
C ALA A 132 -15.79 9.75 -3.67
N CYS A 133 -15.95 8.57 -3.08
CA CYS A 133 -15.97 7.32 -3.83
C CYS A 133 -17.11 7.28 -4.84
N GLN A 134 -18.32 7.68 -4.43
CA GLN A 134 -19.50 7.67 -5.29
C GLN A 134 -19.34 8.66 -6.45
N ASP A 135 -18.94 9.89 -6.15
CA ASP A 135 -18.63 10.93 -7.15
C ASP A 135 -17.63 10.44 -8.20
N LEU A 136 -16.54 9.82 -7.76
CA LEU A 136 -15.50 9.31 -8.66
C LEU A 136 -15.95 8.07 -9.43
N GLN A 137 -16.78 7.23 -8.83
CA GLN A 137 -17.36 6.10 -9.54
C GLN A 137 -18.23 6.60 -10.71
N ASP A 138 -19.09 7.58 -10.45
CA ASP A 138 -20.01 8.11 -11.44
C ASP A 138 -19.29 8.93 -12.50
N LEU A 139 -18.23 9.65 -12.13
CA LEU A 139 -17.31 10.26 -13.09
C LEU A 139 -16.69 9.21 -14.02
N SER A 140 -16.16 8.11 -13.47
CA SER A 140 -15.56 7.03 -14.27
C SER A 140 -16.57 6.42 -15.26
N LYS A 141 -17.82 6.19 -14.81
CA LYS A 141 -18.91 5.72 -15.69
C LYS A 141 -19.21 6.72 -16.80
N ARG A 142 -19.41 8.01 -16.45
CA ARG A 142 -19.73 9.08 -17.41
C ARG A 142 -18.63 9.27 -18.46
N LEU A 143 -17.36 9.26 -18.04
CA LEU A 143 -16.22 9.36 -18.96
C LEU A 143 -16.21 8.21 -19.96
N LYS A 144 -16.48 6.98 -19.49
CA LYS A 144 -16.54 5.80 -20.35
C LYS A 144 -17.73 5.83 -21.31
N SER A 145 -18.92 6.26 -20.86
CA SER A 145 -20.11 6.36 -21.71
C SER A 145 -19.94 7.38 -22.84
N LYS A 146 -19.43 8.58 -22.54
CA LYS A 146 -19.19 9.63 -23.56
C LYS A 146 -18.27 9.17 -24.70
N MET A 147 -17.30 8.32 -24.38
CA MET A 147 -16.41 7.76 -25.38
C MET A 147 -17.13 6.73 -26.26
N ASN A 148 -17.93 5.83 -25.68
CA ASN A 148 -18.72 4.90 -26.48
C ASN A 148 -19.64 5.63 -27.48
N GLU A 149 -20.29 6.71 -27.05
CA GLU A 149 -21.13 7.55 -27.91
C GLU A 149 -20.32 8.15 -29.08
N ASN A 150 -19.14 8.71 -28.79
CA ASN A 150 -18.25 9.27 -29.82
C ASN A 150 -17.70 8.22 -30.79
N SER A 151 -17.44 7.00 -30.33
CA SER A 151 -16.97 5.89 -31.18
C SER A 151 -18.06 5.28 -32.08
N THR A 152 -19.34 5.56 -31.81
CA THR A 152 -20.47 5.07 -32.64
C THR A 152 -20.85 6.05 -33.76
N LEU A 153 -20.32 7.28 -33.70
CA LEU A 153 -20.56 8.37 -34.65
C LEU A 153 -19.42 8.53 -35.68
N THR A 154 -18.41 7.66 -35.63
CA THR A 154 -17.25 7.58 -36.52
C THR A 154 -17.25 6.26 -37.26
#